data_AF-A0A7T1ML62-F1
#
_entry.id   AF-A0A7T1ML62-F1
#
_cell.length_a   1.000
_cell.length_b   1.000
_cell.length_c   1.000
_cell.angle_alpha   90.00
_cell.angle_beta   90.00
_cell.angle_gamma   90.00
#
_symmetry.space_group_name_H-M   'P 1'
#
loop_
_entity.id
_entity.type
_entity.pdbx_description
1 polymer ?
#
loop_
_entity_poly.entity_id
_entity_poly.type
_entity_poly.pdbx_seq_one_letter_code
_entity_poly.pdbx_strand_id
1 'polypeptide(L)'
;MNAPAAGDDLDGASGWRGDGQATAAQQSLVAYCQGFQGASEPWPQHPLANDTTIDWWRQVIADAPSGLLLGDRLVKTLQSVLPQLLLPQVADIRSSELYRRLVLRGEEGTSAALQAVGPEPVWQQIGSLRLWVAAHPCGAMPVLLTPDWSDFCLLVRALAHRCEPVALAHGVHAQAVSGLIHWGLIRRFGPKSRAQLILLHEAPYGSVAAQHVPGMPSKDTWLETSTALRLEHELTHLATKRLLGEMRLNLLDELVADCMGMVAAMGLFNAELFGHCLGLDPNGEPLPGGRWGTYVAELDACDARLALRLVMERAQELQALLQEYPDLLRPESAMQRLHWLCQQRLDQVISGWP
;
A
#
# COMPACT_ATOMS: atom_id res chain seq x y z
N MET A 1 -4.78 -24.58 -28.79
CA MET A 1 -3.48 -23.98 -29.17
C MET A 1 -2.69 -23.80 -27.90
N ASN A 2 -1.63 -24.60 -27.72
CA ASN A 2 -0.85 -24.66 -26.49
C ASN A 2 -0.02 -23.38 -26.34
N ALA A 3 -0.31 -22.58 -25.31
CA ALA A 3 0.55 -21.48 -24.89
C ALA A 3 1.85 -22.07 -24.27
N PRO A 4 3.02 -21.44 -24.48
CA PRO A 4 4.27 -21.95 -23.95
C PRO A 4 4.32 -21.77 -22.42
N ALA A 5 4.99 -22.71 -21.76
CA ALA A 5 5.27 -22.68 -20.33
C ALA A 5 5.88 -21.32 -19.93
N ALA A 6 5.18 -20.60 -19.06
CA ALA A 6 5.71 -19.41 -18.43
C ALA A 6 6.82 -19.83 -17.46
N GLY A 7 8.04 -19.37 -17.71
CA GLY A 7 9.19 -19.58 -16.82
C GLY A 7 8.97 -18.94 -15.45
N ASP A 8 9.60 -19.57 -14.45
CA ASP A 8 9.51 -19.34 -13.00
C ASP A 8 10.02 -17.98 -12.48
N ASP A 9 10.02 -16.90 -13.26
CA ASP A 9 10.39 -15.56 -12.77
C ASP A 9 9.16 -14.81 -12.21
N LEU A 10 8.57 -15.35 -11.12
CA LEU A 10 7.45 -14.76 -10.38
C LEU A 10 7.81 -14.38 -8.93
N ASP A 11 9.01 -13.85 -8.72
CA ASP A 11 9.40 -13.17 -7.48
C ASP A 11 9.23 -11.65 -7.64
N GLY A 12 7.98 -11.21 -7.63
CA GLY A 12 7.59 -9.79 -7.65
C GLY A 12 6.49 -9.43 -6.65
N ALA A 13 6.10 -10.37 -5.78
CA ALA A 13 5.32 -10.05 -4.60
C ALA A 13 6.28 -9.50 -3.55
N SER A 14 6.24 -8.20 -3.28
CA SER A 14 6.72 -7.63 -2.01
C SER A 14 5.76 -8.08 -0.90
N GLY A 15 5.70 -9.39 -0.68
CA GLY A 15 5.04 -10.02 0.43
C GLY A 15 5.98 -9.94 1.62
N TRP A 16 5.47 -9.37 2.70
CA TRP A 16 5.99 -9.54 4.04
C TRP A 16 6.38 -11.01 4.27
N ARG A 17 7.68 -11.27 4.43
CA ARG A 17 8.20 -12.57 4.85
C ARG A 17 8.11 -12.64 6.37
N GLY A 18 7.09 -13.32 6.86
CA GLY A 18 7.08 -13.91 8.19
C GLY A 18 7.78 -15.26 8.16
N ASP A 19 8.78 -15.39 9.03
CA ASP A 19 9.40 -16.62 9.55
C ASP A 19 10.17 -17.53 8.60
N GLY A 20 11.41 -17.08 8.33
CA GLY A 20 12.58 -17.95 8.28
C GLY A 20 13.75 -17.17 8.88
N GLN A 21 14.24 -17.57 10.06
CA GLN A 21 15.43 -16.99 10.69
C GLN A 21 16.68 -17.27 9.84
N ALA A 22 16.86 -16.50 8.78
CA ALA A 22 18.17 -16.17 8.25
C ALA A 22 18.61 -14.93 9.02
N THR A 23 19.75 -15.01 9.71
CA THR A 23 20.42 -13.85 10.29
C THR A 23 20.78 -12.90 9.15
N ALA A 24 19.89 -11.98 8.82
CA ALA A 24 20.15 -10.90 7.87
C ALA A 24 21.38 -10.14 8.38
N ALA A 25 22.33 -9.86 7.50
CA ALA A 25 23.49 -9.06 7.86
C ALA A 25 22.98 -7.69 8.36
N GLN A 26 23.38 -7.32 9.57
CA GLN A 26 22.93 -6.09 10.22
C GLN A 26 23.42 -4.88 9.41
N GLN A 27 22.49 -4.02 9.01
CA GLN A 27 22.81 -2.81 8.24
C GLN A 27 23.42 -1.77 9.19
N SER A 28 24.45 -1.04 8.75
CA SER A 28 24.98 0.08 9.54
C SER A 28 24.02 1.28 9.48
N LEU A 29 23.93 2.04 10.57
CA LEU A 29 23.12 3.27 10.58
C LEU A 29 23.46 4.24 9.44
N VAL A 30 24.73 4.38 9.07
CA VAL A 30 25.17 5.25 7.97
C VAL A 30 24.56 4.82 6.63
N ALA A 31 24.53 3.51 6.36
CA ALA A 31 23.90 2.98 5.15
C ALA A 31 22.37 3.14 5.22
N TYR A 32 21.78 2.91 6.39
CA TYR A 32 20.35 3.06 6.63
C TYR A 32 19.85 4.49 6.39
N CYS A 33 20.61 5.50 6.85
CA CYS A 33 20.30 6.92 6.71
C CYS A 33 20.56 7.50 5.31
N GLN A 34 21.07 6.73 4.35
CA GLN A 34 21.19 7.20 2.97
C GLN A 34 19.82 7.61 2.44
N GLY A 35 19.74 8.77 1.78
CA GLY A 35 18.53 9.24 1.09
C GLY A 35 18.23 8.42 -0.16
N PHE A 36 17.23 8.83 -0.93
CA PHE A 36 16.88 8.13 -2.18
C PHE A 36 17.97 8.31 -3.25
N GLN A 37 18.27 7.24 -3.98
CA GLN A 37 19.18 7.34 -5.12
C GLN A 37 18.54 8.16 -6.24
N GLY A 38 19.32 9.04 -6.88
CA GLY A 38 18.82 9.90 -7.96
C GLY A 38 17.82 10.98 -7.52
N ALA A 39 17.62 11.20 -6.22
CA ALA A 39 16.63 12.16 -5.72
C ALA A 39 16.87 13.62 -6.15
N SER A 40 18.12 13.97 -6.47
CA SER A 40 18.50 15.30 -6.95
C SER A 40 18.38 15.45 -8.47
N GLU A 41 18.07 14.36 -9.20
CA GLU A 41 17.89 14.40 -10.64
C GLU A 41 16.54 15.05 -10.99
N PRO A 42 16.48 15.82 -12.09
CA PRO A 42 15.23 16.44 -12.51
C PRO A 42 14.19 15.37 -12.86
N TRP A 43 13.00 15.48 -12.25
CA TRP A 43 11.90 14.57 -12.55
C TRP A 43 11.29 14.84 -13.92
N PRO A 44 10.74 13.80 -14.58
CA PRO A 44 9.95 13.97 -15.79
C PRO A 44 8.75 14.90 -15.56
N GLN A 45 8.24 15.49 -16.64
CA GLN A 45 7.05 16.31 -16.57
C GLN A 45 5.82 15.48 -16.19
N HIS A 46 5.05 15.98 -15.22
CA HIS A 46 3.81 15.37 -14.75
C HIS A 46 2.59 15.96 -15.49
N PRO A 47 1.48 15.21 -15.63
CA PRO A 47 1.27 13.84 -15.18
C PRO A 47 1.99 12.81 -16.05
N LEU A 48 2.51 11.75 -15.43
CA LEU A 48 3.05 10.61 -16.14
C LEU A 48 1.94 9.84 -16.87
N ALA A 49 2.31 9.21 -17.99
CA ALA A 49 1.39 8.36 -18.73
C ALA A 49 0.87 7.22 -17.84
N ASN A 50 -0.45 6.99 -17.88
CA ASN A 50 -1.04 5.84 -17.22
C ASN A 50 -0.57 4.54 -17.88
N ASP A 51 -0.50 3.47 -17.08
CA ASP A 51 -0.38 2.14 -17.65
C ASP A 51 -1.63 1.85 -18.51
N THR A 52 -1.46 1.27 -19.70
CA THR A 52 -2.55 0.94 -20.62
C THR A 52 -3.62 0.03 -20.00
N THR A 53 -3.26 -0.74 -18.98
CA THR A 53 -4.18 -1.60 -18.22
C THR A 53 -5.22 -0.80 -17.43
N ILE A 54 -4.95 0.47 -17.09
CA ILE A 54 -5.91 1.35 -16.40
C ILE A 54 -7.18 1.56 -17.21
N ASP A 55 -7.11 1.56 -18.54
CA ASP A 55 -8.29 1.75 -19.37
C ASP A 55 -9.30 0.60 -19.22
N TRP A 56 -8.83 -0.60 -18.90
CA TRP A 56 -9.73 -1.70 -18.59
C TRP A 56 -10.51 -1.43 -17.29
N TRP A 57 -9.84 -0.95 -16.24
CA TRP A 57 -10.48 -0.60 -14.97
C TRP A 57 -11.49 0.52 -15.13
N ARG A 58 -11.13 1.58 -15.88
CA ARG A 58 -12.04 2.69 -16.19
C ARG A 58 -13.28 2.22 -16.93
N GLN A 59 -13.13 1.31 -17.90
CA GLN A 59 -14.28 0.76 -18.63
C GLN A 59 -15.19 -0.08 -17.74
N VAL A 60 -14.64 -0.88 -16.84
CA VAL A 60 -15.42 -1.65 -15.87
C VAL A 60 -16.27 -0.77 -14.96
N ILE A 61 -15.74 0.41 -14.62
CA ILE A 61 -16.40 1.37 -13.73
C ILE A 61 -17.27 2.37 -14.50
N ALA A 62 -17.12 2.50 -15.82
CA ALA A 62 -17.80 3.52 -16.64
C ALA A 62 -19.34 3.46 -16.53
N ASP A 63 -19.89 2.26 -16.35
CA ASP A 63 -21.34 2.03 -16.20
C ASP A 63 -21.83 2.21 -14.75
N ALA A 64 -20.98 2.71 -13.85
CA ALA A 64 -21.35 3.06 -12.49
C ALA A 64 -21.62 4.57 -12.40
N PRO A 65 -22.84 5.01 -12.00
CA PRO A 65 -23.23 6.42 -12.02
C PRO A 65 -22.29 7.38 -11.25
N SER A 66 -21.60 6.88 -10.23
CA SER A 66 -20.70 7.64 -9.36
C SER A 66 -19.21 7.42 -9.68
N GLY A 67 -18.87 6.67 -10.73
CA GLY A 67 -17.50 6.21 -10.95
C GLY A 67 -17.01 5.25 -9.86
N LEU A 68 -17.95 4.58 -9.17
CA LEU A 68 -17.69 3.65 -8.08
C LEU A 68 -18.44 2.35 -8.32
N LEU A 69 -17.72 1.25 -8.50
CA LEU A 69 -18.33 -0.07 -8.53
C LEU A 69 -18.51 -0.57 -7.10
N LEU A 70 -19.68 -1.14 -6.79
CA LEU A 70 -20.07 -1.49 -5.43
C LEU A 70 -20.60 -2.93 -5.32
N GLY A 71 -20.49 -3.49 -4.12
CA GLY A 71 -21.34 -4.60 -3.70
C GLY A 71 -21.18 -5.90 -4.47
N ASP A 72 -22.28 -6.65 -4.61
CA ASP A 72 -22.36 -7.87 -5.41
C ASP A 72 -21.89 -7.68 -6.86
N ARG A 73 -22.19 -6.52 -7.48
CA ARG A 73 -21.77 -6.25 -8.85
C ARG A 73 -20.24 -6.19 -8.94
N LEU A 74 -19.60 -5.55 -7.96
CA LEU A 74 -18.13 -5.53 -7.85
C LEU A 74 -17.60 -6.95 -7.72
N VAL A 75 -18.06 -7.73 -6.74
CA VAL A 75 -17.51 -9.07 -6.48
C VAL A 75 -17.68 -9.98 -7.69
N LYS A 76 -18.88 -10.01 -8.30
CA LYS A 76 -19.12 -10.79 -9.53
C LYS A 76 -18.20 -10.37 -10.67
N THR A 77 -18.00 -9.07 -10.85
CA THR A 77 -17.10 -8.54 -11.88
C THR A 77 -15.68 -8.99 -11.63
N LEU A 78 -15.15 -8.82 -10.41
CA LEU A 78 -13.79 -9.22 -10.07
C LEU A 78 -13.60 -10.74 -10.17
N GLN A 79 -14.52 -11.56 -9.64
CA GLN A 79 -14.43 -13.02 -9.72
C GLN A 79 -14.37 -13.56 -11.15
N SER A 80 -14.97 -12.86 -12.14
CA SER A 80 -14.92 -13.26 -13.55
C SER A 80 -13.53 -13.09 -14.21
N VAL A 81 -12.65 -12.28 -13.60
CA VAL A 81 -11.33 -11.94 -14.14
C VAL A 81 -10.17 -12.24 -13.19
N LEU A 82 -10.47 -12.38 -11.90
CA LEU A 82 -9.58 -12.75 -10.81
C LEU A 82 -10.13 -14.02 -10.14
N PRO A 83 -9.94 -15.20 -10.75
CA PRO A 83 -10.43 -16.47 -10.21
C PRO A 83 -9.86 -16.80 -8.83
N GLN A 84 -8.79 -16.14 -8.39
CA GLN A 84 -8.27 -16.17 -7.01
C GLN A 84 -9.37 -15.88 -5.97
N LEU A 85 -10.34 -15.01 -6.30
CA LEU A 85 -11.47 -14.65 -5.42
C LEU A 85 -12.57 -15.72 -5.35
N LEU A 86 -12.43 -16.81 -6.11
CA LEU A 86 -13.30 -17.99 -6.04
C LEU A 86 -12.68 -19.11 -5.21
N LEU A 87 -11.36 -19.09 -5.01
CA LEU A 87 -10.63 -20.18 -4.38
C LEU A 87 -10.72 -20.13 -2.85
N PRO A 88 -10.81 -21.28 -2.18
CA PRO A 88 -10.77 -21.35 -0.71
C PRO A 88 -9.41 -20.91 -0.16
N GLN A 89 -9.41 -20.43 1.08
CA GLN A 89 -8.19 -20.07 1.82
C GLN A 89 -7.68 -21.24 2.64
N VAL A 90 -7.02 -22.19 1.98
CA VAL A 90 -6.50 -23.42 2.59
C VAL A 90 -5.03 -23.60 2.25
N ALA A 91 -4.29 -24.29 3.15
CA ALA A 91 -2.86 -24.51 2.96
C ALA A 91 -2.59 -25.28 1.66
N ASP A 92 -1.52 -24.89 0.98
CA ASP A 92 -1.02 -25.49 -0.28
C ASP A 92 -1.94 -25.33 -1.49
N ILE A 93 -2.98 -24.48 -1.40
CA ILE A 93 -3.89 -24.22 -2.51
C ILE A 93 -3.13 -23.71 -3.74
N ARG A 94 -2.07 -22.91 -3.57
CA ARG A 94 -1.26 -22.38 -4.68
C ARG A 94 -0.57 -23.48 -5.50
N SER A 95 -0.34 -24.63 -4.88
CA SER A 95 0.30 -25.81 -5.48
C SER A 95 -0.72 -26.80 -6.04
N SER A 96 -2.01 -26.55 -5.84
CA SER A 96 -3.08 -27.43 -6.31
C SER A 96 -3.26 -27.37 -7.82
N GLU A 97 -3.76 -28.46 -8.39
CA GLU A 97 -4.14 -28.49 -9.81
C GLU A 97 -5.28 -27.51 -10.12
N LEU A 98 -6.19 -27.30 -9.17
CA LEU A 98 -7.27 -26.33 -9.33
C LEU A 98 -6.73 -24.90 -9.51
N TYR A 99 -5.78 -24.48 -8.66
CA TYR A 99 -5.15 -23.17 -8.78
C TYR A 99 -4.43 -23.02 -10.13
N ARG A 100 -3.66 -24.04 -10.56
CA ARG A 100 -3.00 -24.01 -11.88
C ARG A 100 -4.00 -23.86 -13.02
N ARG A 101 -5.13 -24.56 -12.99
CA ARG A 101 -6.17 -24.49 -14.02
C ARG A 101 -6.86 -23.13 -14.06
N LEU A 102 -7.37 -22.66 -12.92
CA LEU A 102 -8.16 -21.42 -12.90
C LEU A 102 -7.27 -20.19 -13.00
N VAL A 103 -6.22 -20.12 -12.18
CA VAL A 103 -5.39 -18.92 -12.08
C VAL A 103 -4.34 -18.88 -13.18
N LEU A 104 -3.56 -19.95 -13.39
CA LEU A 104 -2.45 -19.91 -14.34
C LEU A 104 -2.85 -20.21 -15.79
N ARG A 105 -3.95 -20.94 -16.02
CA ARG A 105 -4.44 -21.30 -17.36
C ARG A 105 -5.74 -20.63 -17.78
N GLY A 106 -6.50 -20.03 -16.86
CA GLY A 106 -7.70 -19.26 -17.19
C GLY A 106 -8.88 -20.14 -17.58
N GLU A 107 -8.86 -21.39 -17.14
CA GLU A 107 -9.95 -22.34 -17.31
C GLU A 107 -11.11 -21.98 -16.38
N GLU A 108 -12.32 -22.42 -16.74
CA GLU A 108 -13.50 -22.28 -15.87
C GLU A 108 -13.51 -23.36 -14.79
N GLY A 109 -13.96 -22.96 -13.59
CA GLY A 109 -14.15 -23.85 -12.45
C GLY A 109 -15.62 -24.20 -12.27
N THR A 110 -15.91 -25.47 -12.01
CA THR A 110 -17.25 -25.89 -11.58
C THR A 110 -17.38 -25.74 -10.07
N SER A 111 -18.59 -25.47 -9.56
CA SER A 111 -18.85 -25.40 -8.12
C SER A 111 -18.40 -26.66 -7.38
N ALA A 112 -18.61 -27.84 -7.98
CA ALA A 112 -18.14 -29.11 -7.41
C ALA A 112 -16.61 -29.19 -7.27
N ALA A 113 -15.86 -28.67 -8.25
CA ALA A 113 -14.39 -28.66 -8.19
C ALA A 113 -13.86 -27.69 -7.13
N LEU A 114 -14.51 -26.54 -6.96
CA LEU A 114 -14.19 -25.55 -5.91
C LEU A 114 -14.47 -26.11 -4.51
N GLN A 115 -15.64 -26.73 -4.31
CA GLN A 115 -16.03 -27.30 -3.02
C GLN A 115 -15.17 -28.51 -2.62
N ALA A 116 -14.64 -29.26 -3.59
CA ALA A 116 -13.80 -30.42 -3.34
C ALA A 116 -12.46 -30.08 -2.66
N VAL A 117 -11.97 -28.83 -2.82
CA VAL A 117 -10.69 -28.39 -2.25
C VAL A 117 -10.85 -27.56 -0.97
N GLY A 118 -12.07 -27.10 -0.64
CA GLY A 118 -12.32 -26.33 0.57
C GLY A 118 -13.62 -25.53 0.55
N PRO A 119 -13.95 -24.86 1.67
CA PRO A 119 -15.14 -24.02 1.76
C PRO A 119 -15.01 -22.76 0.89
N GLU A 120 -16.12 -22.35 0.30
CA GLU A 120 -16.16 -21.12 -0.50
C GLU A 120 -15.80 -19.88 0.34
N PRO A 121 -15.16 -18.85 -0.26
CA PRO A 121 -14.90 -17.60 0.44
C PRO A 121 -16.19 -16.94 0.96
N VAL A 122 -16.21 -16.58 2.23
CA VAL A 122 -17.36 -15.95 2.90
C VAL A 122 -17.11 -14.46 3.05
N TRP A 123 -17.95 -13.66 2.40
CA TRP A 123 -17.95 -12.20 2.53
C TRP A 123 -18.85 -11.75 3.69
N GLN A 124 -18.33 -10.90 4.57
CA GLN A 124 -19.07 -10.37 5.72
C GLN A 124 -19.88 -9.13 5.36
N GLN A 125 -19.29 -8.18 4.62
CA GLN A 125 -19.90 -6.92 4.25
C GLN A 125 -19.77 -6.67 2.75
N ILE A 126 -20.25 -7.62 1.94
CA ILE A 126 -20.16 -7.55 0.48
C ILE A 126 -20.71 -6.22 -0.07
N GLY A 127 -21.83 -5.73 0.46
CA GLY A 127 -22.49 -4.49 0.04
C GLY A 127 -21.66 -3.22 0.27
N SER A 128 -20.68 -3.27 1.16
CA SER A 128 -19.81 -2.15 1.53
C SER A 128 -18.51 -2.10 0.72
N LEU A 129 -18.20 -3.13 -0.08
CA LEU A 129 -17.03 -3.15 -0.96
C LEU A 129 -17.12 -2.05 -2.03
N ARG A 130 -16.00 -1.35 -2.25
CA ARG A 130 -15.92 -0.25 -3.21
C ARG A 130 -14.70 -0.36 -4.09
N LEU A 131 -14.87 -0.16 -5.39
CA LEU A 131 -13.78 -0.11 -6.37
C LEU A 131 -13.85 1.19 -7.16
N TRP A 132 -12.75 1.95 -7.17
CA TRP A 132 -12.57 3.13 -8.01
C TRP A 132 -11.15 3.14 -8.61
N VAL A 133 -10.89 4.10 -9.50
CA VAL A 133 -9.54 4.39 -9.99
C VAL A 133 -9.09 5.72 -9.40
N ALA A 134 -8.13 5.68 -8.48
CA ALA A 134 -7.51 6.87 -7.91
C ALA A 134 -6.61 7.52 -8.97
N ALA A 135 -6.79 8.82 -9.21
CA ALA A 135 -5.89 9.59 -10.04
C ALA A 135 -4.68 10.03 -9.21
N HIS A 136 -3.49 9.97 -9.80
CA HIS A 136 -2.27 10.47 -9.18
C HIS A 136 -1.32 10.96 -10.29
N PRO A 137 -0.52 12.03 -10.08
CA PRO A 137 0.38 12.55 -11.11
C PRO A 137 1.43 11.53 -11.59
N CYS A 138 1.74 10.51 -10.78
CA CYS A 138 2.64 9.41 -11.16
C CYS A 138 1.92 8.20 -11.79
N GLY A 139 0.65 8.35 -12.15
CA GLY A 139 -0.16 7.30 -12.76
C GLY A 139 -1.28 6.84 -11.83
N ALA A 140 -2.45 6.59 -12.43
CA ALA A 140 -3.64 6.17 -11.74
C ALA A 140 -3.55 4.72 -11.25
N MET A 141 -4.33 4.39 -10.22
CA MET A 141 -4.32 3.10 -9.57
C MET A 141 -5.75 2.64 -9.24
N PRO A 142 -6.16 1.41 -9.60
CA PRO A 142 -7.40 0.85 -9.07
C PRO A 142 -7.27 0.60 -7.57
N VAL A 143 -8.29 1.00 -6.81
CA VAL A 143 -8.34 0.87 -5.35
C VAL A 143 -9.58 0.11 -4.98
N LEU A 144 -9.39 -0.96 -4.20
CA LEU A 144 -10.45 -1.78 -3.64
C LEU A 144 -10.47 -1.57 -2.13
N LEU A 145 -11.60 -1.11 -1.61
CA LEU A 145 -11.80 -0.80 -0.21
C LEU A 145 -12.88 -1.67 0.41
N THR A 146 -12.68 -2.04 1.67
CA THR A 146 -13.70 -2.64 2.53
C THR A 146 -13.64 -2.06 3.95
N PRO A 147 -14.77 -1.88 4.65
CA PRO A 147 -14.77 -1.57 6.08
C PRO A 147 -14.60 -2.79 6.98
N ASP A 148 -14.68 -4.01 6.43
CA ASP A 148 -14.62 -5.24 7.23
C ASP A 148 -13.23 -5.87 7.19
N TRP A 149 -12.69 -6.17 8.37
CA TRP A 149 -11.37 -6.77 8.53
C TRP A 149 -11.26 -8.17 7.91
N SER A 150 -12.31 -8.99 8.01
CA SER A 150 -12.30 -10.35 7.47
C SER A 150 -12.33 -10.33 5.95
N ASP A 151 -13.12 -9.44 5.36
CA ASP A 151 -13.13 -9.20 3.91
C ASP A 151 -11.78 -8.65 3.42
N PHE A 152 -11.14 -7.76 4.19
CA PHE A 152 -9.78 -7.29 3.88
C PHE A 152 -8.78 -8.45 3.90
N CYS A 153 -8.82 -9.29 4.93
CA CYS A 153 -7.96 -10.47 5.03
C CYS A 153 -8.17 -11.43 3.86
N LEU A 154 -9.43 -11.64 3.44
CA LEU A 154 -9.77 -12.45 2.29
C LEU A 154 -9.13 -11.89 1.01
N LEU A 155 -9.29 -10.59 0.77
CA LEU A 155 -8.71 -9.91 -0.40
C LEU A 155 -7.18 -10.01 -0.41
N VAL A 156 -6.52 -9.72 0.72
CA VAL A 156 -5.06 -9.77 0.84
C VAL A 156 -4.56 -11.20 0.62
N ARG A 157 -5.18 -12.21 1.24
CA ARG A 157 -4.78 -13.61 1.03
C ARG A 157 -4.97 -14.05 -0.40
N ALA A 158 -6.14 -13.77 -1.00
CA ALA A 158 -6.43 -14.16 -2.36
C ALA A 158 -5.49 -13.51 -3.38
N LEU A 159 -5.24 -12.20 -3.25
CA LEU A 159 -4.57 -11.41 -4.28
C LEU A 159 -3.07 -11.22 -4.05
N ALA A 160 -2.61 -11.16 -2.79
CA ALA A 160 -1.20 -10.98 -2.45
C ALA A 160 -0.52 -12.30 -2.03
N HIS A 161 -1.24 -13.20 -1.36
CA HIS A 161 -0.67 -14.46 -0.84
C HIS A 161 -1.17 -15.71 -1.57
N ARG A 162 -1.68 -15.56 -2.80
CA ARG A 162 -2.06 -16.68 -3.68
C ARG A 162 -3.06 -17.65 -3.03
N CYS A 163 -4.00 -17.10 -2.27
CA CYS A 163 -5.03 -17.80 -1.50
C CYS A 163 -4.52 -18.62 -0.30
N GLU A 164 -3.24 -18.52 0.07
CA GLU A 164 -2.71 -19.20 1.26
C GLU A 164 -3.26 -18.57 2.55
N PRO A 165 -3.54 -19.36 3.59
CA PRO A 165 -4.13 -18.90 4.85
C PRO A 165 -3.10 -18.25 5.77
N VAL A 166 -2.34 -17.29 5.26
CA VAL A 166 -1.33 -16.57 6.04
C VAL A 166 -1.99 -15.74 7.15
N ALA A 167 -1.35 -15.69 8.32
CA ALA A 167 -1.75 -14.77 9.37
C ALA A 167 -1.38 -13.35 8.95
N LEU A 168 -2.32 -12.42 9.09
CA LEU A 168 -2.09 -11.00 8.84
C LEU A 168 -2.05 -10.28 10.19
N ALA A 169 -1.06 -9.40 10.36
CA ALA A 169 -0.97 -8.60 11.58
C ALA A 169 -2.13 -7.60 11.65
N HIS A 170 -2.75 -7.47 12.82
CA HIS A 170 -3.93 -6.62 13.03
C HIS A 170 -3.71 -5.13 12.73
N GLY A 171 -2.46 -4.66 12.67
CA GLY A 171 -2.11 -3.28 12.34
C GLY A 171 -1.94 -2.99 10.83
N VAL A 172 -2.04 -4.00 9.96
CA VAL A 172 -1.91 -3.82 8.50
C VAL A 172 -3.26 -3.45 7.91
N HIS A 173 -3.44 -2.21 7.47
CA HIS A 173 -4.73 -1.72 6.94
C HIS A 173 -4.69 -1.35 5.45
N ALA A 174 -3.57 -1.59 4.78
CA ALA A 174 -3.41 -1.45 3.34
C ALA A 174 -2.46 -2.50 2.77
N GLN A 175 -2.60 -2.77 1.48
CA GLN A 175 -1.68 -3.60 0.72
C GLN A 175 -1.70 -3.19 -0.76
N ALA A 176 -0.60 -2.62 -1.26
CA ALA A 176 -0.36 -2.55 -2.69
C ALA A 176 -0.03 -3.94 -3.24
N VAL A 177 -0.74 -4.37 -4.28
CA VAL A 177 -0.56 -5.66 -4.96
C VAL A 177 -0.12 -5.40 -6.38
N SER A 178 0.93 -6.07 -6.83
CA SER A 178 1.44 -5.99 -8.21
C SER A 178 1.71 -7.39 -8.77
N GLY A 179 1.85 -7.50 -10.10
CA GLY A 179 2.13 -8.79 -10.74
C GLY A 179 0.94 -9.76 -10.72
N LEU A 180 -0.27 -9.27 -10.47
CA LEU A 180 -1.46 -10.10 -10.32
C LEU A 180 -1.90 -10.68 -11.67
N ILE A 181 -2.13 -11.98 -11.71
CA ILE A 181 -2.73 -12.64 -12.88
C ILE A 181 -4.19 -12.22 -12.97
N HIS A 182 -4.51 -11.51 -14.05
CA HIS A 182 -5.83 -10.95 -14.30
C HIS A 182 -6.27 -11.29 -15.72
N TRP A 183 -7.25 -12.20 -15.84
CA TRP A 183 -7.65 -12.77 -17.12
C TRP A 183 -8.35 -11.78 -18.05
N GLY A 184 -9.02 -10.75 -17.52
CA GLY A 184 -9.53 -9.64 -18.32
C GLY A 184 -8.41 -8.88 -19.08
N LEU A 185 -7.36 -8.46 -18.36
CA LEU A 185 -6.17 -7.83 -18.94
C LEU A 185 -5.43 -8.77 -19.88
N ILE A 186 -5.20 -10.03 -19.49
CA ILE A 186 -4.48 -11.00 -20.33
C ILE A 186 -5.20 -11.23 -21.66
N ARG A 187 -6.54 -11.39 -21.64
CA ARG A 187 -7.33 -11.55 -22.86
C ARG A 187 -7.30 -10.32 -23.76
N ARG A 188 -7.20 -9.12 -23.18
CA ARG A 188 -7.23 -7.85 -23.93
C ARG A 188 -5.88 -7.38 -24.44
N PHE A 189 -4.84 -7.48 -23.61
CA PHE A 189 -3.53 -6.88 -23.84
C PHE A 189 -2.41 -7.92 -24.00
N GLY A 190 -2.72 -9.21 -23.81
CA GLY A 190 -1.81 -10.32 -24.04
C GLY A 190 -1.23 -10.95 -22.77
N PRO A 191 -0.55 -12.10 -22.89
CA PRO A 191 -0.18 -12.99 -21.77
C PRO A 191 0.82 -12.40 -20.75
N LYS A 192 1.57 -11.36 -21.13
CA LYS A 192 2.50 -10.67 -20.23
C LYS A 192 1.83 -9.63 -19.34
N SER A 193 0.58 -9.28 -19.60
CA SER A 193 -0.16 -8.27 -18.85
C SER A 193 -0.38 -8.72 -17.42
N ARG A 194 -0.18 -7.81 -16.46
CA ARG A 194 -0.42 -8.04 -15.04
C ARG A 194 -1.24 -6.89 -14.48
N ALA A 195 -2.10 -7.20 -13.52
CA ALA A 195 -2.79 -6.19 -12.76
C ALA A 195 -1.92 -5.70 -11.60
N GLN A 196 -2.15 -4.45 -11.24
CA GLN A 196 -1.76 -3.86 -9.97
C GLN A 196 -2.96 -3.14 -9.39
N LEU A 197 -3.09 -3.14 -8.07
CA LEU A 197 -4.17 -2.48 -7.34
C LEU A 197 -3.76 -2.21 -5.89
N ILE A 198 -4.46 -1.29 -5.23
CA ILE A 198 -4.34 -1.04 -3.79
C ILE A 198 -5.54 -1.66 -3.09
N LEU A 199 -5.30 -2.44 -2.04
CA LEU A 199 -6.32 -2.90 -1.10
C LEU A 199 -6.31 -1.98 0.12
N LEU A 200 -7.47 -1.47 0.52
CA LEU A 200 -7.64 -0.63 1.72
C LEU A 200 -8.67 -1.24 2.68
N HIS A 201 -8.37 -1.12 3.98
CA HIS A 201 -9.31 -1.36 5.07
C HIS A 201 -9.64 -0.03 5.76
N GLU A 202 -10.93 0.28 5.96
CA GLU A 202 -11.35 1.44 6.75
C GLU A 202 -11.04 1.19 8.24
N ALA A 203 -10.01 1.87 8.75
CA ALA A 203 -9.63 1.85 10.15
C ALA A 203 -8.91 3.14 10.52
N PRO A 204 -8.83 3.52 11.81
CA PRO A 204 -8.03 4.64 12.26
C PRO A 204 -6.57 4.48 11.83
N TYR A 205 -5.98 5.51 11.23
CA TYR A 205 -4.61 5.47 10.75
C TYR A 205 -3.63 5.28 11.90
N GLY A 206 -2.64 4.40 11.72
CA GLY A 206 -1.71 3.99 12.79
C GLY A 206 -2.36 3.42 14.05
N SER A 207 -3.64 2.98 13.97
CA SER A 207 -4.45 2.60 15.13
C SER A 207 -4.61 3.73 16.18
N VAL A 208 -4.38 4.99 15.78
CA VAL A 208 -4.45 6.15 16.66
C VAL A 208 -5.91 6.52 16.91
N ALA A 209 -6.28 6.67 18.19
CA ALA A 209 -7.61 7.13 18.56
C ALA A 209 -7.81 8.62 18.22
N ALA A 210 -9.03 9.00 17.80
CA ALA A 210 -9.35 10.35 17.35
C ALA A 210 -9.03 11.47 18.37
N GLN A 211 -9.01 11.15 19.68
CA GLN A 211 -8.63 12.10 20.74
C GLN A 211 -7.15 12.52 20.71
N HIS A 212 -6.27 11.75 20.06
CA HIS A 212 -4.85 12.04 19.91
C HIS A 212 -4.53 12.66 18.54
N VAL A 213 -5.55 12.98 17.75
CA VAL A 213 -5.42 13.63 16.45
C VAL A 213 -5.61 15.14 16.64
N PRO A 214 -4.79 16.00 16.01
CA PRO A 214 -4.96 17.45 16.06
C PRO A 214 -6.40 17.87 15.73
N GLY A 215 -6.97 18.74 16.57
CA GLY A 215 -8.37 19.19 16.45
C GLY A 215 -9.41 18.21 17.02
N MET A 216 -9.00 17.03 17.50
CA MET A 216 -9.85 16.02 18.13
C MET A 216 -11.16 15.74 17.35
N PRO A 217 -11.05 15.32 16.08
CA PRO A 217 -12.22 15.07 15.23
C PRO A 217 -13.14 13.99 15.81
N SER A 218 -14.36 13.89 15.28
CA SER A 218 -15.22 12.74 15.57
C SER A 218 -14.58 11.45 15.05
N LYS A 219 -14.99 10.30 15.59
CA LYS A 219 -14.50 8.99 15.13
C LYS A 219 -14.75 8.79 13.63
N ASP A 220 -15.93 9.18 13.15
CA ASP A 220 -16.32 9.04 11.74
C ASP A 220 -15.46 9.94 10.84
N THR A 221 -15.26 11.20 11.26
CA THR A 221 -14.35 12.12 10.55
C THR A 221 -12.94 11.56 10.50
N TRP A 222 -12.44 11.01 11.62
CA TRP A 222 -11.11 10.42 11.64
C TRP A 222 -11.00 9.18 10.76
N LEU A 223 -12.04 8.34 10.68
CA LEU A 223 -12.06 7.19 9.77
C LEU A 223 -12.01 7.60 8.29
N GLU A 224 -12.76 8.64 7.92
CA GLU A 224 -12.74 9.21 6.57
C GLU A 224 -11.36 9.81 6.25
N THR A 225 -10.83 10.66 7.13
CA THR A 225 -9.48 11.22 7.01
C THR A 225 -8.41 10.13 6.95
N SER A 226 -8.52 9.09 7.78
CA SER A 226 -7.57 7.96 7.82
C SER A 226 -7.55 7.21 6.49
N THR A 227 -8.70 7.09 5.83
CA THR A 227 -8.80 6.42 4.52
C THR A 227 -8.13 7.24 3.43
N ALA A 228 -8.34 8.56 3.41
CA ALA A 228 -7.66 9.46 2.48
C ALA A 228 -6.14 9.49 2.71
N LEU A 229 -5.72 9.60 3.98
CA LEU A 229 -4.31 9.59 4.38
C LEU A 229 -3.63 8.30 3.92
N ARG A 230 -4.25 7.15 4.23
CA ARG A 230 -3.71 5.83 3.86
C ARG A 230 -3.60 5.65 2.36
N LEU A 231 -4.59 6.10 1.59
CA LEU A 231 -4.52 6.04 0.14
C LEU A 231 -3.32 6.84 -0.39
N GLU A 232 -3.16 8.08 0.06
CA GLU A 232 -2.07 8.95 -0.40
C GLU A 232 -0.69 8.43 0.06
N HIS A 233 -0.60 7.84 1.26
CA HIS A 233 0.59 7.16 1.75
C HIS A 233 1.02 6.03 0.80
N GLU A 234 0.09 5.13 0.43
CA GLU A 234 0.38 4.05 -0.53
C GLU A 234 0.72 4.57 -1.93
N LEU A 235 0.02 5.61 -2.40
CA LEU A 235 0.33 6.27 -3.67
C LEU A 235 1.73 6.91 -3.65
N THR A 236 2.19 7.42 -2.51
CA THR A 236 3.52 7.99 -2.35
C THR A 236 4.60 6.93 -2.51
N HIS A 237 4.46 5.76 -1.89
CA HIS A 237 5.38 4.64 -2.08
C HIS A 237 5.42 4.15 -3.54
N LEU A 238 4.27 4.12 -4.22
CA LEU A 238 4.22 3.77 -5.64
C LEU A 238 4.86 4.86 -6.52
N ALA A 239 4.74 6.13 -6.13
CA ALA A 239 5.35 7.25 -6.81
C ALA A 239 6.88 7.23 -6.69
N THR A 240 7.43 7.02 -5.48
CA THR A 240 8.88 6.89 -5.26
C THR A 240 9.44 5.71 -6.03
N LYS A 241 8.76 4.55 -6.02
CA LYS A 241 9.15 3.40 -6.86
C LYS A 241 9.22 3.75 -8.34
N ARG A 242 8.24 4.51 -8.85
CA ARG A 242 8.16 4.84 -10.28
C ARG A 242 9.17 5.90 -10.70
N LEU A 243 9.43 6.89 -9.86
CA LEU A 243 10.29 8.03 -10.17
C LEU A 243 11.76 7.75 -9.85
N LEU A 244 12.04 7.01 -8.79
CA LEU A 244 13.38 6.79 -8.24
C LEU A 244 13.84 5.33 -8.35
N GLY A 245 12.95 4.42 -8.77
CA GLY A 245 13.27 3.00 -8.97
C GLY A 245 13.26 2.17 -7.68
N GLU A 246 13.03 2.79 -6.52
CA GLU A 246 13.04 2.12 -5.22
C GLU A 246 11.85 2.53 -4.33
N MET A 247 11.42 1.59 -3.50
CA MET A 247 10.44 1.76 -2.42
C MET A 247 11.08 1.13 -1.19
N ARG A 248 11.27 1.89 -0.11
CA ARG A 248 12.14 1.50 1.00
C ARG A 248 11.31 1.32 2.26
N LEU A 249 11.44 0.17 2.91
CA LEU A 249 10.77 -0.06 4.19
C LEU A 249 11.62 0.51 5.32
N ASN A 250 11.80 1.84 5.36
CA ASN A 250 12.57 2.53 6.40
C ASN A 250 11.89 3.81 6.88
N LEU A 251 12.39 4.36 7.99
CA LEU A 251 11.79 5.53 8.65
C LEU A 251 11.78 6.81 7.79
N LEU A 252 12.68 6.95 6.80
CA LEU A 252 12.65 8.10 5.89
C LEU A 252 11.47 8.00 4.93
N ASP A 253 11.29 6.85 4.27
CA ASP A 253 10.18 6.64 3.34
C ASP A 253 8.84 6.79 4.06
N GLU A 254 8.73 6.28 5.29
CA GLU A 254 7.53 6.45 6.12
C GLU A 254 7.27 7.92 6.48
N LEU A 255 8.31 8.70 6.83
CA LEU A 255 8.15 10.14 7.07
C LEU A 255 7.67 10.87 5.81
N VAL A 256 8.20 10.51 4.65
CA VAL A 256 7.80 11.10 3.35
C VAL A 256 6.35 10.74 3.04
N ALA A 257 5.98 9.46 3.13
CA ALA A 257 4.64 8.97 2.83
C ALA A 257 3.58 9.50 3.81
N ASP A 258 3.88 9.54 5.11
CA ASP A 258 2.98 10.14 6.11
C ASP A 258 2.89 11.66 5.96
N CYS A 259 3.95 12.35 5.56
CA CYS A 259 3.87 13.78 5.25
C CYS A 259 2.91 14.04 4.09
N MET A 260 3.08 13.32 2.98
CA MET A 260 2.19 13.44 1.82
C MET A 260 0.74 13.10 2.20
N GLY A 261 0.55 11.99 2.93
CA GLY A 261 -0.77 11.55 3.37
C GLY A 261 -1.47 12.52 4.30
N MET A 262 -0.79 13.00 5.35
CA MET A 262 -1.37 13.95 6.30
C MET A 262 -1.71 15.26 5.62
N VAL A 263 -0.82 15.78 4.76
CA VAL A 263 -1.10 17.03 4.06
C VAL A 263 -2.29 16.88 3.11
N ALA A 264 -2.36 15.79 2.34
CA ALA A 264 -3.50 15.57 1.45
C ALA A 264 -4.83 15.39 2.19
N ALA A 265 -4.84 14.71 3.34
CA ALA A 265 -6.06 14.37 4.07
C ALA A 265 -6.48 15.42 5.11
N MET A 266 -5.53 16.16 5.67
CA MET A 266 -5.74 17.07 6.81
C MET A 266 -5.32 18.52 6.51
N GLY A 267 -4.60 18.76 5.42
CA GLY A 267 -4.06 20.08 5.08
C GLY A 267 -2.87 20.50 5.95
N LEU A 268 -2.31 19.59 6.74
CA LEU A 268 -1.18 19.85 7.64
C LEU A 268 -0.33 18.59 7.82
N PHE A 269 0.91 18.77 8.27
CA PHE A 269 1.71 17.70 8.85
C PHE A 269 1.86 17.94 10.35
N ASN A 270 1.75 16.88 11.15
CA ASN A 270 1.90 16.94 12.60
C ASN A 270 2.87 15.85 13.09
N ALA A 271 4.00 16.28 13.62
CA ALA A 271 5.09 15.41 14.06
C ALA A 271 4.67 14.49 15.22
N GLU A 272 3.83 14.98 16.13
CA GLU A 272 3.32 14.18 17.26
C GLU A 272 2.40 13.05 16.76
N LEU A 273 1.47 13.36 15.85
CA LEU A 273 0.60 12.38 15.21
C LEU A 273 1.44 11.36 14.42
N PHE A 274 2.48 11.81 13.71
CA PHE A 274 3.41 10.90 13.02
C PHE A 274 4.07 9.91 14.00
N GLY A 275 4.58 10.40 15.13
CA GLY A 275 5.13 9.56 16.19
C GLY A 275 4.11 8.55 16.75
N HIS A 276 2.88 9.00 17.03
CA HIS A 276 1.80 8.10 17.46
C HIS A 276 1.47 7.03 16.39
N CYS A 277 1.47 7.39 15.11
CA CYS A 277 1.22 6.46 14.01
C CYS A 277 2.33 5.43 13.82
N LEU A 278 3.58 5.76 14.17
CA LEU A 278 4.68 4.81 14.25
C LEU A 278 4.57 3.89 15.48
N GLY A 279 3.73 4.23 16.46
CA GLY A 279 3.63 3.55 17.74
C GLY A 279 4.71 3.97 18.74
N LEU A 280 4.98 5.28 18.81
CA LEU A 280 5.83 5.89 19.82
C LEU A 280 4.97 6.59 20.89
N ASP A 281 5.49 6.71 22.10
CA ASP A 281 4.89 7.53 23.16
C ASP A 281 5.19 9.04 22.93
N PRO A 282 4.60 9.95 23.72
CA PRO A 282 4.86 11.39 23.58
C PRO A 282 6.32 11.82 23.82
N ASN A 283 7.15 10.98 24.42
CA ASN A 283 8.58 11.22 24.60
C ASN A 283 9.42 10.67 23.43
N GLY A 284 8.78 10.01 22.45
CA GLY A 284 9.44 9.34 21.34
C GLY A 284 9.92 7.92 21.66
N GLU A 285 9.51 7.34 22.79
CA GLU A 285 9.91 6.00 23.18
C GLU A 285 9.05 4.93 22.49
N PRO A 286 9.64 3.82 22.01
CA PRO A 286 8.90 2.80 21.28
C PRO A 286 7.90 2.05 22.15
N LEU A 287 6.64 1.96 21.70
CA LEU A 287 5.59 1.19 22.37
C LEU A 287 5.59 -0.28 21.89
N PRO A 288 5.25 -1.24 22.77
CA PRO A 288 5.06 -2.63 22.37
C PRO A 288 3.99 -2.76 21.28
N GLY A 289 4.31 -3.47 20.20
CA GLY A 289 3.41 -3.67 19.07
C GLY A 289 3.28 -2.47 18.12
N GLY A 290 4.07 -1.41 18.31
CA GLY A 290 4.15 -0.29 17.38
C GLY A 290 4.74 -0.68 16.02
N ARG A 291 4.36 0.05 14.97
CA ARG A 291 4.82 -0.17 13.57
C ARG A 291 6.33 0.01 13.41
N TRP A 292 6.95 0.83 14.27
CA TRP A 292 8.37 1.17 14.26
C TRP A 292 9.29 -0.04 14.10
N GLY A 293 8.95 -1.19 14.70
CA GLY A 293 9.78 -2.40 14.68
C GLY A 293 10.00 -2.95 13.28
N THR A 294 9.05 -2.73 12.37
CA THR A 294 9.15 -3.10 10.95
C THR A 294 10.28 -2.34 10.26
N TYR A 295 10.40 -1.05 10.56
CA TYR A 295 11.25 -0.12 9.83
C TYR A 295 12.70 -0.14 10.30
N VAL A 296 12.96 -0.69 11.49
CA VAL A 296 14.29 -0.79 12.09
C VAL A 296 14.75 -2.24 12.24
N ALA A 297 14.05 -3.20 11.63
CA ALA A 297 14.30 -4.63 11.78
C ALA A 297 15.73 -5.05 11.37
N GLU A 298 16.35 -4.29 10.46
CA GLU A 298 17.71 -4.54 9.96
C GLU A 298 18.82 -3.85 10.78
N LEU A 299 18.45 -3.04 11.78
CA LEU A 299 19.38 -2.32 12.65
C LEU A 299 19.62 -3.07 13.97
N ASP A 300 20.74 -2.79 14.64
CA ASP A 300 20.89 -3.19 16.04
C ASP A 300 20.03 -2.32 16.97
N ALA A 301 19.84 -2.77 18.22
CA ALA A 301 18.96 -2.08 19.15
C ALA A 301 19.42 -0.65 19.49
N CYS A 302 20.72 -0.35 19.43
CA CYS A 302 21.26 0.98 19.66
C CYS A 302 21.00 1.88 18.44
N ASP A 303 21.33 1.39 17.24
CA ASP A 303 21.11 2.09 15.98
C ASP A 303 19.62 2.31 15.70
N ALA A 304 18.75 1.34 16.03
CA ALA A 304 17.31 1.46 15.95
C ALA A 304 16.77 2.61 16.82
N ARG A 305 17.21 2.71 18.08
CA ARG A 305 16.83 3.82 18.97
C ARG A 305 17.32 5.16 18.45
N LEU A 306 18.54 5.21 17.90
CA LEU A 306 19.07 6.43 17.31
C LEU A 306 18.29 6.83 16.06
N ALA A 307 17.94 5.89 15.18
CA ALA A 307 17.13 6.14 14.01
C ALA A 307 15.72 6.68 14.35
N LEU A 308 15.09 6.15 15.42
CA LEU A 308 13.81 6.66 15.92
C LEU A 308 13.91 8.08 16.47
N ARG A 309 14.99 8.41 17.18
CA ARG A 309 15.25 9.79 17.61
C ARG A 309 15.42 10.71 16.40
N LEU A 310 16.26 10.31 15.44
CA LEU A 310 16.54 11.09 14.24
C LEU A 310 15.26 11.36 13.45
N VAL A 311 14.41 10.36 13.18
CA VAL A 311 13.17 10.59 12.42
C VAL A 311 12.22 11.54 13.16
N MET A 312 12.16 11.51 14.49
CA MET A 312 11.34 12.44 15.26
C MET A 312 11.89 13.87 15.24
N GLU A 313 13.21 14.05 15.28
CA GLU A 313 13.84 15.35 15.05
C GLU A 313 13.52 15.88 13.64
N ARG A 314 13.65 15.04 12.61
CA ARG A 314 13.30 15.41 11.22
C ARG A 314 11.81 15.74 11.09
N ALA A 315 10.93 15.00 11.76
CA ALA A 315 9.49 15.30 11.76
C ALA A 315 9.18 16.68 12.37
N GLN A 316 9.85 17.04 13.47
CA GLN A 316 9.69 18.36 14.10
C GLN A 316 10.19 19.49 13.19
N GLU A 317 11.37 19.31 12.57
CA GLU A 317 11.92 20.24 11.58
C GLU A 317 10.98 20.41 10.38
N LEU A 318 10.44 19.30 9.86
CA LEU A 318 9.50 19.29 8.74
C LEU A 318 8.23 20.06 9.07
N GLN A 319 7.67 19.84 10.26
CA GLN A 319 6.49 20.57 10.71
C GLN A 319 6.76 22.07 10.80
N ALA A 320 7.90 22.49 11.37
CA ALA A 320 8.27 23.90 11.48
C ALA A 320 8.42 24.55 10.09
N LEU A 321 9.08 23.88 9.15
CA LEU A 321 9.23 24.36 7.78
C LEU A 321 7.88 24.48 7.06
N LEU A 322 6.99 23.50 7.19
CA LEU A 322 5.67 23.57 6.55
C LEU A 322 4.77 24.68 7.16
N GLN A 323 5.01 25.07 8.41
CA GLN A 323 4.37 26.23 9.03
C GLN A 323 4.94 27.56 8.54
N GLU A 324 6.24 27.62 8.27
CA GLU A 324 6.91 28.79 7.68
C GLU A 324 6.54 29.00 6.21
N TYR A 325 6.38 27.90 5.45
CA TYR A 325 6.09 27.89 4.03
C TYR A 325 4.72 27.22 3.73
N PRO A 326 3.59 27.85 4.08
CA PRO A 326 2.26 27.26 3.91
C PRO A 326 1.87 27.02 2.44
N ASP A 327 2.53 27.69 1.49
CA ASP A 327 2.37 27.45 0.05
C ASP A 327 2.72 26.01 -0.34
N LEU A 328 3.58 25.34 0.45
CA LEU A 328 3.86 23.94 0.27
C LEU A 328 2.64 23.10 0.52
N LEU A 329 1.84 23.39 1.55
CA LEU A 329 0.65 22.62 1.94
C LEU A 329 -0.43 22.55 0.85
N ARG A 330 -0.35 23.41 -0.17
CA ARG A 330 -1.30 23.43 -1.28
C ARG A 330 -1.24 22.13 -2.11
N PRO A 331 -2.38 21.64 -2.62
CA PRO A 331 -2.42 20.46 -3.49
C PRO A 331 -1.57 20.59 -4.76
N GLU A 332 -1.48 21.80 -5.33
CA GLU A 332 -0.70 22.07 -6.55
C GLU A 332 0.80 21.87 -6.34
N SER A 333 1.26 22.04 -5.10
CA SER A 333 2.65 21.86 -4.69
C SER A 333 3.00 20.40 -4.36
N ALA A 334 2.06 19.46 -4.46
CA ALA A 334 2.27 18.07 -4.01
C ALA A 334 3.48 17.38 -4.65
N MET A 335 3.64 17.47 -5.98
CA MET A 335 4.80 16.84 -6.64
C MET A 335 6.12 17.56 -6.34
N GLN A 336 6.08 18.87 -6.15
CA GLN A 336 7.27 19.63 -5.75
C GLN A 336 7.68 19.26 -4.32
N ARG A 337 6.71 19.16 -3.40
CA ARG A 337 6.93 18.71 -2.02
C ARG A 337 7.52 17.31 -2.01
N LEU A 338 6.93 16.36 -2.73
CA LEU A 338 7.43 14.98 -2.78
C LEU A 338 8.87 14.95 -3.29
N HIS A 339 9.18 15.70 -4.35
CA HIS A 339 10.54 15.79 -4.90
C HIS A 339 11.56 16.30 -3.87
N TRP A 340 11.25 17.39 -3.18
CA TRP A 340 12.11 17.93 -2.13
C TRP A 340 12.23 16.97 -0.93
N LEU A 341 11.14 16.34 -0.50
CA LEU A 341 11.15 15.36 0.59
C LEU A 341 12.07 14.17 0.29
N CYS A 342 12.06 13.66 -0.95
CA CYS A 342 12.94 12.58 -1.37
C CYS A 342 14.43 12.94 -1.36
N GLN A 343 14.78 14.23 -1.35
CA GLN A 343 16.17 14.70 -1.27
C GLN A 343 16.70 14.75 0.18
N GLN A 344 15.83 14.55 1.18
CA GLN A 344 16.20 14.62 2.59
C GLN A 344 16.88 13.33 3.06
N ARG A 345 17.48 13.41 4.24
CA ARG A 345 18.14 12.29 4.91
C ARG A 345 17.81 12.29 6.39
N LEU A 346 17.87 11.13 7.04
CA LEU A 346 17.61 11.04 8.48
C LEU A 346 18.75 11.59 9.33
N ASP A 347 19.99 11.43 8.88
CA ASP A 347 21.22 11.82 9.59
C ASP A 347 21.62 13.29 9.36
N GLN A 348 20.77 14.08 8.69
CA GLN A 348 21.00 15.49 8.39
C GLN A 348 19.75 16.30 8.71
N VAL A 349 19.93 17.53 9.20
CA VAL A 349 18.83 18.49 9.36
C VAL A 349 18.12 18.65 8.00
N ILE A 350 16.79 18.72 8.02
CA ILE A 350 16.02 18.97 6.79
C ILE A 350 16.52 20.26 6.15
N SER A 351 16.95 20.14 4.89
CA SER A 351 17.39 21.29 4.11
C SER A 351 16.23 22.27 3.94
N GLY A 352 16.52 23.57 3.95
CA GLY A 352 15.52 24.59 3.65
C GLY A 352 14.81 24.34 2.31
N TRP A 353 13.60 24.88 2.19
CA TRP A 353 12.86 24.82 0.94
C TRP A 353 13.55 25.72 -0.12
N PRO A 354 13.77 25.23 -1.36
CA PRO A 354 14.41 26.00 -2.43
C PRO A 354 13.57 27.14 -3.02
#